data_AF-A0A396J6E7-F1
#
_entry.id   AF-A0A396J6E7-F1
#
_cell.length_a   1.000
_cell.length_b   1.000
_cell.length_c   1.000
_cell.angle_alpha   90.00
_cell.angle_beta   90.00
_cell.angle_gamma   90.00
#
_symmetry.space_group_name_H-M   'P 1'
#
loop_
_entity.id
_entity.type
_entity.pdbx_description
1 polymer ?
#
loop_
_entity_poly.entity_id
_entity_poly.type
_entity_poly.pdbx_seq_one_letter_code
_entity_poly.pdbx_strand_id
1 'polypeptide(L)'
;MSCPHAAGVVGYVKSFHPDWSPAAIKSAIMTTTTPVKGTYDDLVGEFAYGSGNINPKQAIEPGLVYDITKQDYVQMLCNYGYSAEKIKQISGDNSSCHGTSERSLVKDINYPAIVVPILKHLHVKVHRTVTNVGFPNSTYKATLIHRNPEIMISVEREVLSFKSLNEKQSFVVNVVGGEKLNQTLFSSSLVWSDGTHNVKSPIIVHISL
;
A
#
# COMPACT_ATOMS: atom_id res chain seq x y z
N MET A 1 12.54 -19.71 7.08
CA MET A 1 13.53 -18.93 7.86
C MET A 1 13.41 -17.41 7.73
N SER A 2 12.71 -16.84 6.74
CA SER A 2 12.57 -15.37 6.57
C SER A 2 11.63 -14.69 7.58
N CYS A 3 10.59 -15.39 8.05
CA CYS A 3 9.64 -14.86 9.04
C CYS A 3 10.30 -14.34 10.33
N PRO A 4 11.19 -15.08 11.03
CA PRO A 4 11.85 -14.57 12.24
C PRO A 4 12.77 -13.36 11.96
N HIS A 5 13.34 -13.24 10.77
CA HIS A 5 14.10 -12.05 10.39
C HIS A 5 13.18 -10.83 10.29
N ALA A 6 12.03 -10.96 9.62
CA ALA A 6 11.03 -9.90 9.57
C ALA A 6 10.52 -9.52 10.98
N ALA A 7 10.31 -10.49 11.87
CA ALA A 7 9.94 -10.24 13.26
C ALA A 7 11.05 -9.47 14.03
N GLY A 8 12.31 -9.82 13.82
CA GLY A 8 13.44 -9.07 14.37
C GLY A 8 13.48 -7.61 13.89
N VAL A 9 13.18 -7.38 12.61
CA VAL A 9 13.09 -6.01 12.06
C VAL A 9 11.89 -5.25 12.63
N VAL A 10 10.74 -5.91 12.83
CA VAL A 10 9.60 -5.29 13.52
C VAL A 10 9.99 -4.86 14.92
N GLY A 11 10.69 -5.70 15.68
CA GLY A 11 11.21 -5.35 17.01
C GLY A 11 12.21 -4.19 16.96
N TYR A 12 13.11 -4.20 15.98
CA TYR A 12 14.06 -3.11 15.75
C TYR A 12 13.34 -1.78 15.47
N VAL A 13 12.41 -1.72 14.51
CA VAL A 13 11.66 -0.49 14.20
C VAL A 13 10.82 -0.04 15.41
N LYS A 14 10.16 -0.96 16.12
CA LYS A 14 9.37 -0.65 17.32
C LYS A 14 10.22 -0.04 18.45
N SER A 15 11.50 -0.39 18.55
CA SER A 15 12.39 0.20 19.56
C SER A 15 12.71 1.68 19.31
N PHE A 16 12.68 2.14 18.06
CA PHE A 16 12.82 3.55 17.68
C PHE A 16 11.49 4.29 17.68
N HIS A 17 10.38 3.57 17.45
CA HIS A 17 9.02 4.13 17.41
C HIS A 17 8.04 3.39 18.34
N PRO A 18 8.16 3.55 19.66
CA PRO A 18 7.38 2.79 20.64
C PRO A 18 5.87 3.03 20.56
N ASP A 19 5.45 4.14 19.96
CA ASP A 19 4.06 4.58 19.80
C ASP A 19 3.42 4.11 18.48
N TRP A 20 4.22 3.69 17.49
CA TRP A 20 3.68 3.30 16.18
C TRP A 20 2.77 2.08 16.24
N SER A 21 1.70 2.15 15.44
CA SER A 21 0.79 1.03 15.24
C SER A 21 1.51 -0.13 14.51
N PRO A 22 0.99 -1.37 14.62
CA PRO A 22 1.48 -2.48 13.79
C PRO A 22 1.44 -2.19 12.28
N ALA A 23 0.44 -1.43 11.83
CA ALA A 23 0.28 -1.04 10.44
C ALA A 23 1.33 -0.02 9.98
N ALA A 24 1.64 0.98 10.81
CA ALA A 24 2.70 1.96 10.54
C ALA A 24 4.07 1.28 10.39
N ILE A 25 4.40 0.33 11.28
CA ILE A 25 5.64 -0.45 11.20
C ILE A 25 5.68 -1.30 9.94
N LYS A 26 4.58 -2.00 9.63
CA LYS A 26 4.46 -2.77 8.39
C LYS A 26 4.65 -1.87 7.16
N SER A 27 4.03 -0.70 7.16
CA SER A 27 4.18 0.29 6.11
C SER A 27 5.64 0.70 5.94
N ALA A 28 6.32 1.09 7.03
CA ALA A 28 7.71 1.53 6.99
C ALA A 28 8.66 0.45 6.43
N ILE A 29 8.42 -0.82 6.80
CA ILE A 29 9.19 -1.95 6.26
C ILE A 29 8.91 -2.16 4.77
N MET A 30 7.64 -2.07 4.35
CA MET A 30 7.24 -2.31 2.96
C MET A 30 7.66 -1.19 2.01
N THR A 31 7.64 0.07 2.44
CA THR A 31 7.88 1.22 1.56
C THR A 31 9.35 1.56 1.37
N THR A 32 10.23 1.03 2.24
CA THR A 32 11.68 1.27 2.23
C THR A 32 12.49 0.07 1.70
N THR A 33 11.81 -0.95 1.17
CA THR A 33 12.47 -2.13 0.61
C THR A 33 13.38 -1.79 -0.57
N THR A 34 14.48 -2.52 -0.67
CA THR A 34 15.33 -2.53 -1.86
C THR A 34 14.77 -3.48 -2.93
N PRO A 35 15.02 -3.21 -4.23
CA PRO A 35 14.66 -4.13 -5.30
C PRO A 35 15.26 -5.52 -5.07
N VAL A 36 14.51 -6.55 -5.45
CA VAL A 36 15.05 -7.92 -5.52
C VAL A 36 15.92 -8.00 -6.77
N LYS A 37 17.16 -8.48 -6.62
CA LYS A 37 18.04 -8.72 -7.77
C LYS A 37 17.58 -10.00 -8.47
N GLY A 38 17.18 -9.89 -9.74
CA GLY A 38 16.69 -11.00 -10.58
C GLY A 38 16.00 -10.47 -11.84
N THR A 39 15.73 -11.35 -12.81
CA THR A 39 14.95 -11.00 -14.01
C THR A 39 13.49 -10.78 -13.60
N TYR A 40 12.99 -9.56 -13.86
CA TYR A 40 11.56 -9.23 -13.74
C TYR A 40 10.67 -10.06 -14.69
N ASP A 41 11.29 -10.74 -15.65
CA ASP A 41 10.65 -11.48 -16.73
C ASP A 41 10.16 -12.89 -16.34
N ASP A 42 10.65 -13.47 -15.23
CA ASP A 42 10.24 -14.81 -14.79
C ASP A 42 9.03 -14.74 -13.83
N LEU A 43 7.88 -14.37 -14.41
CA LEU A 43 6.49 -14.63 -13.99
C LEU A 43 6.24 -15.09 -12.54
N VAL A 44 6.38 -14.20 -11.56
CA VAL A 44 5.48 -14.06 -10.37
C VAL A 44 5.61 -12.64 -9.75
N GLY A 45 6.70 -11.90 -10.03
CA GLY A 45 6.86 -10.49 -9.64
C GLY A 45 6.61 -10.22 -8.16
N GLU A 46 5.85 -9.18 -7.86
CA GLU A 46 5.44 -8.81 -6.50
C GLU A 46 4.59 -9.89 -5.81
N PHE A 47 3.99 -10.83 -6.53
CA PHE A 47 3.34 -11.98 -5.89
C PHE A 47 4.35 -12.97 -5.30
N ALA A 48 5.61 -12.97 -5.72
CA ALA A 48 6.67 -13.76 -5.10
C ALA A 48 7.36 -13.03 -3.94
N TYR A 49 7.65 -11.73 -4.09
CA TYR A 49 8.49 -11.00 -3.13
C TYR A 49 7.83 -9.79 -2.46
N GLY A 50 6.55 -9.53 -2.73
CA GLY A 50 5.83 -8.36 -2.22
C GLY A 50 6.50 -7.05 -2.65
N SER A 51 6.79 -6.17 -1.70
CA SER A 51 7.46 -4.89 -2.00
C SER A 51 8.96 -5.02 -2.27
N GLY A 52 9.59 -6.15 -1.96
CA GLY A 52 11.01 -6.42 -2.18
C GLY A 52 11.79 -6.83 -0.92
N ASN A 53 13.11 -6.69 -0.97
CA ASN A 53 14.00 -7.07 0.13
C ASN A 53 13.98 -6.03 1.26
N ILE A 54 13.75 -6.47 2.49
CA ILE A 54 13.66 -5.62 3.68
C ILE A 54 14.97 -4.83 3.88
N ASN A 55 14.83 -3.54 4.17
CA ASN A 55 15.94 -2.65 4.53
C ASN A 55 15.73 -2.08 5.95
N PRO A 56 16.29 -2.72 7.00
CA PRO A 56 16.02 -2.33 8.38
C PRO A 56 16.48 -0.90 8.69
N LYS A 57 17.58 -0.44 8.07
CA LYS A 57 18.15 0.89 8.30
C LYS A 57 17.24 2.00 7.78
N GLN A 58 16.61 1.80 6.63
CA GLN A 58 15.68 2.80 6.07
C GLN A 58 14.31 2.73 6.75
N ALA A 59 13.88 1.56 7.24
CA ALA A 59 12.57 1.38 7.87
C ALA A 59 12.37 2.15 9.19
N ILE A 60 13.43 2.63 9.84
CA ILE A 60 13.30 3.51 11.02
C ILE A 60 12.99 4.96 10.65
N GLU A 61 13.24 5.40 9.42
CA GLU A 61 12.96 6.78 8.98
C GLU A 61 12.34 6.73 7.58
N PRO A 62 11.09 6.24 7.44
CA PRO A 62 10.47 6.00 6.14
C PRO A 62 9.94 7.28 5.47
N GLY A 63 9.90 8.42 6.18
CA GLY A 63 9.26 9.66 5.74
C GLY A 63 7.74 9.62 5.86
N LEU A 64 7.07 8.71 5.14
CA LEU A 64 5.61 8.55 5.19
C LEU A 64 5.19 7.11 5.53
N VAL A 65 4.05 6.96 6.21
CA VAL A 65 3.41 5.67 6.48
C VAL A 65 1.94 5.62 6.07
N TYR A 66 1.51 4.47 5.57
CA TYR A 66 0.12 4.09 5.35
C TYR A 66 -0.40 3.44 6.65
N ASP A 67 -0.94 4.27 7.54
CA ASP A 67 -1.49 3.80 8.81
C ASP A 67 -2.97 3.43 8.67
N ILE A 68 -3.41 2.43 9.45
CA ILE A 68 -4.77 1.91 9.42
C ILE A 68 -5.14 1.34 10.80
N THR A 69 -6.39 1.56 11.20
CA THR A 69 -6.90 1.16 12.52
C THR A 69 -7.55 -0.23 12.50
N LYS A 70 -7.81 -0.80 13.69
CA LYS A 70 -8.60 -2.03 13.83
C LYS A 70 -9.99 -1.87 13.20
N GLN A 71 -10.63 -0.72 13.41
CA GLN A 71 -11.97 -0.41 12.90
C GLN A 71 -12.00 -0.39 11.37
N ASP A 72 -10.94 0.08 10.72
CA ASP A 72 -10.85 0.05 9.26
C ASP A 72 -10.76 -1.39 8.72
N TYR A 73 -10.06 -2.29 9.41
CA TYR A 73 -10.06 -3.71 9.07
C TYR A 73 -11.45 -4.36 9.26
N VAL A 74 -12.15 -4.01 10.35
CA VAL A 74 -13.54 -4.44 10.56
C VAL A 74 -14.43 -3.94 9.42
N GLN A 75 -14.33 -2.67 9.04
CA GLN A 75 -15.09 -2.09 7.95
C GLN A 75 -14.75 -2.75 6.61
N MET A 76 -13.49 -3.09 6.36
CA MET A 76 -13.09 -3.86 5.17
C MET A 76 -13.79 -5.23 5.14
N LEU A 77 -13.82 -5.97 6.24
CA LEU A 77 -14.51 -7.26 6.33
C LEU A 77 -16.02 -7.11 6.09
N CYS A 78 -16.63 -6.05 6.64
CA CYS A 78 -18.02 -5.68 6.38
C CYS A 78 -18.29 -5.42 4.91
N ASN A 79 -17.47 -4.58 4.27
CA ASN A 79 -17.57 -4.25 2.86
C ASN A 79 -17.40 -5.49 1.97
N TYR A 80 -16.58 -6.45 2.40
CA TYR A 80 -16.40 -7.73 1.69
C TYR A 80 -17.65 -8.65 1.77
N GLY A 81 -18.46 -8.49 2.82
CA GLY A 81 -19.70 -9.25 3.04
C GLY A 81 -19.62 -10.29 4.16
N TYR A 82 -18.71 -10.13 5.13
CA TYR A 82 -18.68 -10.99 6.31
C TYR A 82 -19.90 -10.73 7.22
N SER A 83 -20.46 -11.79 7.80
CA SER A 83 -21.55 -11.67 8.77
C SER A 83 -21.05 -11.12 10.11
N ALA A 84 -21.95 -10.50 10.88
CA ALA A 84 -21.63 -9.94 12.19
C ALA A 84 -21.04 -11.00 13.16
N GLU A 85 -21.54 -12.24 13.11
CA GLU A 85 -21.02 -13.35 13.92
C GLU A 85 -19.57 -13.68 13.59
N LYS A 86 -19.24 -13.80 12.29
CA LYS A 86 -17.86 -14.05 11.84
C LYS A 86 -16.93 -12.90 12.22
N ILE A 87 -17.43 -11.66 12.14
CA ILE A 87 -16.64 -10.49 12.52
C ILE A 87 -16.31 -10.53 14.00
N LYS A 88 -17.27 -10.80 14.88
CA LYS A 88 -17.02 -10.95 16.33
C LYS A 88 -16.00 -12.05 16.63
N GLN A 89 -16.10 -13.19 15.92
CA GLN A 89 -15.14 -14.27 16.05
C GLN A 89 -13.72 -13.87 15.63
N ILE A 90 -13.58 -13.11 14.54
CA ILE A 90 -12.28 -12.65 14.03
C ILE A 90 -11.70 -11.50 14.87
N SER A 91 -12.53 -10.53 15.27
CA SER A 91 -12.09 -9.33 15.98
C SER A 91 -11.84 -9.58 17.47
N GLY A 92 -12.40 -10.66 18.02
CA GLY A 92 -12.33 -11.02 19.43
C GLY A 92 -13.12 -10.09 20.36
N ASP A 93 -14.00 -9.27 19.81
CA ASP A 93 -14.81 -8.30 20.55
C ASP A 93 -16.20 -8.10 19.92
N ASN A 94 -16.98 -7.16 20.43
CA ASN A 94 -18.34 -6.86 19.95
C ASN A 94 -18.38 -5.98 18.69
N SER A 95 -17.31 -5.96 17.87
CA SER A 95 -17.30 -5.23 16.60
C SER A 95 -18.45 -5.68 15.69
N SER A 96 -19.06 -4.71 15.01
CA SER A 96 -20.19 -4.94 14.10
C SER A 96 -20.08 -4.07 12.86
N CYS A 97 -20.75 -4.49 11.78
CA CYS A 97 -20.89 -3.67 10.59
C CYS A 97 -21.92 -2.56 10.79
N HIS A 98 -21.58 -1.37 10.31
CA HIS A 98 -22.51 -0.29 10.12
C HIS A 98 -22.76 -0.14 8.62
N GLY A 99 -24.03 -0.19 8.20
CA GLY A 99 -24.44 -0.06 6.81
C GLY A 99 -24.41 -1.35 6.00
N THR A 100 -24.71 -1.22 4.71
CA THR A 100 -24.74 -2.31 3.73
C THR A 100 -23.34 -2.64 3.23
N SER A 101 -23.09 -3.91 2.92
CA SER A 101 -21.83 -4.34 2.32
C SER A 101 -21.60 -3.69 0.96
N GLU A 102 -20.47 -3.00 0.80
CA GLU A 102 -20.07 -2.38 -0.46
C GLU A 102 -18.69 -2.89 -0.90
N ARG A 103 -18.66 -3.94 -1.71
CA ARG A 103 -17.41 -4.60 -2.15
C ARG A 103 -16.45 -3.68 -2.91
N SER A 104 -16.98 -2.67 -3.60
CA SER A 104 -16.18 -1.66 -4.31
C SER A 104 -15.22 -0.92 -3.37
N LEU A 105 -15.57 -0.74 -2.09
CA LEU A 105 -14.74 -0.01 -1.12
C LEU A 105 -13.59 -0.84 -0.55
N VAL A 106 -13.55 -2.16 -0.76
CA VAL A 106 -12.48 -3.01 -0.22
C VAL A 106 -11.10 -2.61 -0.78
N LYS A 107 -11.05 -2.13 -2.03
CA LYS A 107 -9.82 -1.65 -2.67
C LYS A 107 -9.20 -0.43 -1.98
N ASP A 108 -10.02 0.34 -1.24
CA ASP A 108 -9.64 1.58 -0.58
C ASP A 108 -9.07 1.36 0.82
N ILE A 109 -8.86 0.11 1.24
CA ILE A 109 -8.08 -0.19 2.43
C ILE A 109 -6.71 0.48 2.33
N ASN A 110 -6.31 1.20 3.39
CA ASN A 110 -5.09 2.03 3.36
C ASN A 110 -3.81 1.20 3.50
N TYR A 111 -3.49 0.45 2.45
CA TYR A 111 -2.39 -0.52 2.41
C TYR A 111 -1.24 -0.01 1.52
N PRO A 112 0.04 -0.25 1.89
CA PRO A 112 1.23 0.26 1.17
C PRO A 112 1.50 -0.44 -0.18
N ALA A 113 0.52 -1.15 -0.72
CA ALA A 113 0.53 -1.78 -2.03
C ALA A 113 -0.87 -1.69 -2.64
N ILE A 114 -0.94 -1.71 -3.98
CA ILE A 114 -2.19 -1.63 -4.73
C ILE A 114 -2.26 -2.84 -5.65
N VAL A 115 -3.37 -3.57 -5.58
CA VAL A 115 -3.68 -4.67 -6.50
C VAL A 115 -5.01 -4.36 -7.17
N VAL A 116 -4.99 -4.28 -8.49
CA VAL A 116 -6.18 -4.00 -9.30
C VAL A 116 -6.47 -5.20 -10.19
N PRO A 117 -7.59 -5.92 -9.98
CA PRO A 117 -8.10 -6.82 -10.99
C PRO A 117 -8.69 -5.97 -12.12
N ILE A 118 -8.15 -6.10 -13.34
CA ILE A 118 -8.69 -5.42 -14.51
C ILE A 118 -9.52 -6.41 -15.33
N LEU A 119 -10.77 -6.01 -15.55
CA LEU A 119 -11.58 -6.43 -16.68
C LEU A 119 -11.40 -5.36 -17.78
N LYS A 120 -11.46 -5.75 -19.06
CA LYS A 120 -11.30 -4.81 -20.19
C LYS A 120 -12.19 -3.56 -20.00
N HIS A 121 -11.64 -2.39 -20.30
CA HIS A 121 -12.32 -1.07 -20.19
C HIS A 121 -12.69 -0.59 -18.78
N LEU A 122 -12.11 -1.18 -17.72
CA LEU A 122 -12.38 -0.71 -16.36
C LEU A 122 -11.45 0.43 -15.95
N HIS A 123 -12.04 1.54 -15.51
CA HIS A 123 -11.36 2.61 -14.78
C HIS A 123 -11.51 2.35 -13.29
N VAL A 124 -10.40 2.11 -12.61
CA VAL A 124 -10.37 1.88 -11.15
C VAL A 124 -9.69 3.05 -10.48
N LYS A 125 -10.42 3.69 -9.55
CA LYS A 125 -9.87 4.64 -8.59
C LYS A 125 -9.54 3.93 -7.29
N VAL A 126 -8.37 4.19 -6.72
CA VAL A 126 -7.92 3.63 -5.45
C VAL A 126 -7.47 4.77 -4.55
N HIS A 127 -8.12 4.92 -3.40
CA HIS A 127 -7.84 5.97 -2.44
C HIS A 127 -6.77 5.52 -1.43
N ARG A 128 -5.84 6.42 -1.12
CA ARG A 128 -4.81 6.20 -0.10
C ARG A 128 -4.62 7.45 0.73
N THR A 129 -4.22 7.24 1.99
CA THR A 129 -3.86 8.31 2.92
C THR A 129 -2.50 7.99 3.52
N VAL A 130 -1.60 8.96 3.48
CA VAL A 130 -0.27 8.85 4.08
C VAL A 130 -0.18 9.81 5.25
N THR A 131 0.48 9.38 6.31
CA THR A 131 0.79 10.18 7.49
C THR A 131 2.28 10.54 7.46
N ASN A 132 2.61 11.82 7.65
CA ASN A 132 3.99 12.25 7.75
C ASN A 132 4.60 11.83 9.09
N VAL A 133 5.65 11.02 9.04
CA VAL A 133 6.46 10.61 10.20
C VAL A 133 7.92 11.01 10.05
N GLY A 134 8.24 11.80 9.02
CA GLY A 134 9.55 12.39 8.77
C GLY A 134 9.62 13.84 9.22
N PHE A 135 10.31 14.68 8.45
CA PHE A 135 10.50 16.08 8.79
C PHE A 135 9.21 16.91 8.64
N PRO A 136 8.96 17.89 9.52
CA PRO A 136 7.93 18.91 9.28
C PRO A 136 8.32 19.78 8.07
N ASN A 137 7.34 20.47 7.47
CA ASN A 137 7.54 21.30 6.28
C ASN A 137 8.17 20.54 5.10
N SER A 138 7.86 19.26 4.95
CA SER A 138 8.30 18.41 3.84
C SER A 138 7.30 18.43 2.69
N THR A 139 7.80 18.40 1.46
CA THR A 139 6.96 18.23 0.26
C THR A 139 7.44 17.03 -0.54
N TYR A 140 6.52 16.10 -0.78
CA TYR A 140 6.75 14.89 -1.55
C TYR A 140 6.19 15.03 -2.96
N LYS A 141 6.95 14.57 -3.96
CA LYS A 141 6.49 14.47 -5.35
C LYS A 141 6.29 13.00 -5.73
N ALA A 142 5.19 12.73 -6.43
CA ALA A 142 4.88 11.42 -6.96
C ALA A 142 5.72 11.13 -8.21
N THR A 143 6.21 9.90 -8.34
CA THR A 143 6.82 9.39 -9.58
C THR A 143 6.37 7.95 -9.78
N LEU A 144 5.86 7.65 -10.97
CA LEU A 144 5.55 6.28 -11.39
C LEU A 144 6.74 5.71 -12.17
N ILE A 145 7.27 4.57 -11.71
CA ILE A 145 8.36 3.82 -12.33
C ILE A 145 7.85 2.48 -12.89
N HIS A 146 8.66 1.85 -13.76
CA HIS A 146 8.29 0.59 -14.44
C HIS A 146 6.94 0.69 -15.17
N ARG A 147 6.71 1.79 -15.89
CA ARG A 147 5.45 2.01 -16.61
C ARG A 147 5.35 1.06 -17.80
N ASN A 148 4.17 0.48 -18.02
CA ASN A 148 3.85 -0.31 -19.20
C ASN A 148 2.90 0.49 -20.12
N PRO A 149 3.15 0.60 -21.43
CA PRO A 149 2.29 1.36 -22.34
C PRO A 149 0.88 0.77 -22.51
N GLU A 150 0.65 -0.49 -22.16
CA GLU A 150 -0.67 -1.15 -22.25
C GLU A 150 -1.61 -0.76 -21.10
N ILE A 151 -1.11 -0.13 -20.02
CA ILE A 151 -1.91 0.33 -18.88
C ILE A 151 -1.58 1.78 -18.53
N MET A 152 -2.62 2.62 -18.45
CA MET A 152 -2.45 3.98 -18.00
C MET A 152 -2.65 4.06 -16.48
N ILE A 153 -1.60 4.45 -15.76
CA ILE A 153 -1.64 4.75 -14.34
C ILE A 153 -1.36 6.24 -14.15
N SER A 154 -2.19 6.92 -13.36
CA SER A 154 -2.00 8.32 -12.99
C SER A 154 -2.33 8.56 -11.51
N VAL A 155 -1.78 9.62 -10.94
CA VAL A 155 -2.00 9.99 -9.54
C VAL A 155 -2.66 11.35 -9.48
N GLU A 156 -3.84 11.43 -8.86
CA GLU A 156 -4.44 12.72 -8.51
C GLU A 156 -3.68 13.31 -7.32
N ARG A 157 -3.29 14.59 -7.45
CA ARG A 157 -2.40 15.33 -6.53
C ARG A 157 -0.98 14.76 -6.52
N GLU A 158 -0.20 15.01 -7.56
CA GLU A 158 1.20 14.54 -7.67
C GLU A 158 2.17 15.19 -6.66
N VAL A 159 1.70 16.11 -5.82
CA VAL A 159 2.48 16.78 -4.79
C VAL A 159 1.71 16.76 -3.47
N LEU A 160 2.35 16.29 -2.40
CA LEU A 160 1.82 16.32 -1.03
C LEU A 160 2.75 17.17 -0.15
N SER A 161 2.20 18.23 0.43
CA SER A 161 2.93 19.10 1.35
C SER A 161 2.39 18.91 2.76
N PHE A 162 3.29 18.71 3.72
CA PHE A 162 2.98 18.53 5.13
C PHE A 162 3.65 19.64 5.93
N LYS A 163 2.88 20.34 6.76
CA LYS A 163 3.37 21.41 7.63
C LYS A 163 3.91 20.86 8.94
N SER A 164 3.36 19.74 9.41
CA SER A 164 3.67 19.18 10.73
C SER A 164 3.81 17.66 10.71
N LEU A 165 4.44 17.13 11.76
CA LEU A 165 4.48 15.70 12.04
C LEU A 165 3.06 15.18 12.28
N ASN A 166 2.77 13.95 11.87
CA ASN A 166 1.48 13.28 11.96
C ASN A 166 0.34 13.89 11.13
N GLU A 167 0.63 14.91 10.32
CA GLU A 167 -0.32 15.40 9.33
C GLU A 167 -0.61 14.32 8.29
N LYS A 168 -1.89 14.19 7.92
CA LYS A 168 -2.37 13.22 6.94
C LYS A 168 -2.72 13.91 5.64
N GLN A 169 -2.31 13.31 4.54
CA GLN A 169 -2.68 13.75 3.20
C GLN A 169 -3.18 12.56 2.38
N SER A 170 -4.22 12.78 1.59
CA SER A 170 -4.84 11.76 0.75
C SER A 170 -4.62 12.04 -0.72
N PHE A 171 -4.44 10.96 -1.48
CA PHE A 171 -4.29 10.96 -2.93
C PHE A 171 -5.09 9.81 -3.55
N VAL A 172 -5.28 9.86 -4.87
CA VAL A 172 -6.01 8.83 -5.62
C VAL A 172 -5.12 8.30 -6.73
N VAL A 173 -5.00 6.98 -6.82
CA VAL A 173 -4.38 6.31 -7.95
C VAL A 173 -5.47 5.90 -8.92
N ASN A 174 -5.37 6.38 -10.15
CA ASN A 174 -6.22 5.98 -11.26
C ASN A 174 -5.50 4.91 -12.07
N VAL A 175 -6.19 3.81 -12.34
CA VAL A 175 -5.72 2.73 -13.22
C VAL A 175 -6.75 2.52 -14.32
N VAL A 176 -6.32 2.61 -15.57
CA VAL A 176 -7.15 2.40 -16.76
C VAL A 176 -6.49 1.32 -17.62
N GLY A 177 -7.20 0.21 -17.81
CA GLY A 177 -6.72 -0.90 -18.64
C GLY A 177 -6.80 -0.60 -20.13
N GLY A 178 -5.80 -1.04 -20.90
CA GLY A 178 -5.79 -0.94 -22.36
C GLY A 178 -6.76 -1.90 -23.06
N GLU A 179 -7.04 -1.65 -24.34
CA GLU A 179 -7.97 -2.45 -25.16
C GLU A 179 -7.44 -3.85 -25.50
N LYS A 180 -6.12 -3.96 -25.65
CA LYS A 180 -5.39 -5.21 -25.93
C LYS A 180 -4.31 -5.40 -24.88
N LEU A 181 -4.58 -6.29 -23.93
CA LEU A 181 -3.60 -6.72 -22.94
C LEU A 181 -2.97 -8.01 -23.45
N ASN A 182 -1.68 -7.98 -23.76
CA ASN A 182 -0.93 -9.16 -24.24
C ASN A 182 -0.29 -9.94 -23.09
N GLN A 183 -0.27 -9.35 -21.89
CA GLN A 183 0.20 -9.95 -20.65
C GLN A 183 -0.96 -10.05 -19.66
N THR A 184 -0.89 -11.02 -18.76
CA THR A 184 -1.90 -11.25 -17.71
C THR A 184 -1.57 -10.51 -16.42
N LEU A 185 -0.33 -10.05 -16.26
CA LEU A 185 0.19 -9.40 -15.08
C LEU A 185 1.10 -8.26 -15.48
N PHE A 186 0.90 -7.10 -14.86
CA PHE A 186 1.69 -5.90 -15.07
C PHE A 186 2.06 -5.32 -13.73
N SER A 187 3.34 -4.98 -13.58
CA SER A 187 3.86 -4.30 -12.38
C SER A 187 4.25 -2.87 -12.71
N SER A 188 3.91 -1.97 -11.79
CA SER A 188 4.44 -0.61 -11.71
C SER A 188 4.69 -0.27 -10.24
N SER A 189 5.31 0.87 -9.96
CA SER A 189 5.43 1.37 -8.59
C SER A 189 5.23 2.87 -8.53
N LEU A 190 4.52 3.32 -7.51
CA LEU A 190 4.43 4.72 -7.11
C LEU A 190 5.50 5.00 -6.06
N VAL A 191 6.30 6.05 -6.28
CA VAL A 191 7.29 6.56 -5.34
C VAL A 191 6.91 7.98 -4.94
N TRP A 192 6.78 8.23 -3.65
CA TRP A 192 6.78 9.59 -3.10
C TRP A 192 8.20 9.93 -2.66
N SER A 193 8.75 11.04 -3.15
CA SER A 193 10.08 11.50 -2.78
C SER A 193 10.10 12.96 -2.36
N ASP A 194 10.78 13.26 -1.25
CA ASP A 194 11.13 14.61 -0.80
C ASP A 194 12.61 14.95 -1.10
N GLY A 195 13.29 14.08 -1.87
CA GLY A 195 14.73 14.16 -2.15
C GLY A 195 15.62 13.43 -1.14
N THR A 196 15.10 13.10 0.04
CA THR A 196 15.81 12.35 1.10
C THR A 196 15.19 10.96 1.29
N HIS A 197 13.89 10.91 1.48
CA HIS A 197 13.09 9.71 1.65
C HIS A 197 12.48 9.27 0.32
N ASN A 198 12.31 7.96 0.14
CA ASN A 198 11.61 7.37 -0.99
C ASN A 198 10.59 6.36 -0.48
N VAL A 199 9.31 6.69 -0.61
CA VAL A 199 8.19 5.88 -0.14
C VAL A 199 7.61 5.13 -1.33
N LYS A 200 8.05 3.88 -1.53
CA LYS A 200 7.69 3.08 -2.70
C LYS A 200 6.51 2.15 -2.41
N SER A 201 5.50 2.18 -3.25
CA SER A 201 4.35 1.27 -3.21
C SER A 201 4.19 0.56 -4.55
N PRO A 202 4.23 -0.80 -4.58
CA PRO A 202 3.97 -1.53 -5.81
C PRO A 202 2.49 -1.41 -6.21
N ILE A 203 2.28 -1.36 -7.52
CA ILE A 203 0.97 -1.37 -8.17
C ILE A 203 0.95 -2.57 -9.11
N ILE A 204 0.17 -3.58 -8.73
CA ILE A 204 -0.02 -4.79 -9.53
C ILE A 204 -1.36 -4.71 -10.24
N VAL A 205 -1.33 -4.89 -11.53
CA VAL A 205 -2.50 -4.98 -12.38
C VAL A 205 -2.55 -6.38 -12.98
N HIS A 206 -3.64 -7.10 -12.74
CA HIS A 206 -3.79 -8.46 -13.25
C HIS A 206 -5.16 -8.65 -13.90
N ILE A 207 -5.21 -9.51 -14.91
CA ILE A 207 -6.47 -9.90 -15.55
C ILE A 207 -7.12 -10.96 -14.66
N SER A 208 -8.31 -10.67 -14.13
CA SER A 208 -9.13 -11.70 -13.49
C SER A 208 -9.87 -12.46 -14.58
N LEU A 209 -9.54 -13.75 -14.75
CA LEU A 209 -10.29 -14.68 -15.60
C LEU A 209 -11.66 -14.99 -14.99
#